data_AF-A0A453RJ47-F1
#
_entry.id   AF-A0A453RJ47-F1
#
_cell.length_a   1.000
_cell.length_b   1.000
_cell.length_c   1.000
_cell.angle_alpha   90.00
_cell.angle_beta   90.00
_cell.angle_gamma   90.00
#
_symmetry.space_group_name_H-M   'P 1'
#
loop_
_entity.id
_entity.type
_entity.pdbx_description
1 polymer ?
#
loop_
_entity_poly.entity_id
_entity_poly.type
_entity_poly.pdbx_seq_one_letter_code
_entity_poly.pdbx_strand_id
1 'polypeptide(L)'
;MSSVLQNAAFMAKSLGFDVLESLTTALNDAGYNNQTTKEVMIQSTDSAVLVKLKQQKAKYKLVYTLQPGIGDASASSLADVKEFAEAVVVDRSSFFAQSVHFIINQTSLLTDLQSAGLTVYAQVFRNEFVSQPWDFFGDETVEINNYAQSLNVDGLITDFPKTVRRYKSKLRLRSFIRVLLLVLFRLICSIDGCGAPAEPFRAFI
;
A
#
# COMPACT_ATOMS: atom_id res chain seq x y z
N MET A 1 -3.59 -6.42 -7.64
CA MET A 1 -3.51 -5.14 -8.38
C MET A 1 -3.80 -4.05 -7.36
N SER A 2 -2.98 -3.00 -7.30
CA SER A 2 -3.17 -1.86 -6.41
C SER A 2 -3.17 -0.59 -7.26
N SER A 3 -4.24 0.19 -7.19
CA SER A 3 -4.35 1.51 -7.84
C SER A 3 -4.38 2.58 -6.75
N VAL A 4 -3.60 3.65 -6.96
CA VAL A 4 -3.57 4.81 -6.07
C VAL A 4 -4.41 5.91 -6.69
N LEU A 5 -5.47 6.32 -5.99
CA LEU A 5 -6.33 7.42 -6.40
C LEU A 5 -5.88 8.71 -5.71
N GLN A 6 -5.60 9.74 -6.52
CA GLN A 6 -5.32 11.10 -6.06
C GLN A 6 -6.16 12.09 -6.86
N ASN A 7 -6.64 13.14 -6.20
CA ASN A 7 -7.35 14.25 -6.82
C ASN A 7 -8.65 13.88 -7.58
N ALA A 8 -9.35 12.81 -7.20
CA ALA A 8 -10.55 12.34 -7.89
C ALA A 8 -11.67 13.40 -7.92
N ALA A 9 -11.88 14.15 -6.82
CA ALA A 9 -12.86 15.23 -6.76
C ALA A 9 -12.54 16.37 -7.74
N PHE A 10 -11.26 16.69 -7.93
CA PHE A 10 -10.80 17.66 -8.91
C PHE A 10 -11.04 17.18 -10.35
N MET A 11 -10.76 15.90 -10.63
CA MET A 11 -10.98 15.32 -11.97
C MET A 11 -12.46 15.31 -12.35
N ALA A 12 -13.34 14.93 -11.42
CA ALA A 12 -14.78 14.96 -11.66
C ALA A 12 -15.27 16.40 -11.92
N LYS A 13 -14.83 17.37 -11.11
CA LYS A 13 -15.27 18.76 -11.22
C LYS A 13 -14.70 19.50 -12.43
N SER A 14 -13.43 19.25 -12.76
CA SER A 14 -12.68 20.05 -13.75
C SER A 14 -12.60 19.40 -15.11
N LEU A 15 -12.65 18.07 -15.17
CA LEU A 15 -12.52 17.30 -16.40
C LEU A 15 -13.82 16.58 -16.79
N GLY A 16 -14.83 16.56 -15.91
CA GLY A 16 -16.12 15.91 -16.18
C GLY A 16 -16.06 14.37 -16.18
N PHE A 17 -14.95 13.77 -15.73
CA PHE A 17 -14.78 12.32 -15.66
C PHE A 17 -14.97 11.82 -14.23
N ASP A 18 -15.93 10.91 -14.02
CA ASP A 18 -16.03 10.16 -12.76
C ASP A 18 -15.03 9.00 -12.77
N VAL A 19 -13.91 9.21 -12.09
CA VAL A 19 -12.83 8.22 -11.93
C VAL A 19 -13.34 6.98 -11.18
N LEU A 20 -14.32 7.11 -10.29
CA LEU A 20 -14.84 5.99 -9.49
C LEU A 20 -15.76 5.10 -10.32
N GLU A 21 -16.62 5.69 -11.14
CA GLU A 21 -17.45 4.94 -12.09
C GLU A 21 -16.58 4.19 -13.09
N SER A 22 -15.62 4.90 -13.70
CA SER A 22 -14.69 4.30 -14.67
C SER A 22 -13.87 3.17 -14.06
N LEU A 23 -13.36 3.36 -12.83
CA LEU A 23 -12.62 2.32 -12.10
C LEU A 23 -13.51 1.12 -11.81
N THR A 24 -14.74 1.34 -11.34
CA THR A 24 -15.66 0.25 -10.98
C THR A 24 -16.04 -0.56 -12.22
N THR A 25 -16.31 0.11 -13.34
CA THR A 25 -16.57 -0.53 -14.64
C THR A 25 -15.36 -1.31 -15.12
N ALA A 26 -14.17 -0.71 -15.12
CA ALA A 26 -12.94 -1.41 -15.54
C ALA A 26 -12.64 -2.64 -14.67
N LEU A 27 -12.85 -2.57 -13.36
CA LEU A 27 -12.66 -3.71 -12.47
C LEU A 27 -13.73 -4.80 -12.66
N ASN A 28 -14.97 -4.40 -12.98
CA ASN A 28 -16.04 -5.31 -13.38
C ASN A 28 -15.69 -6.06 -14.67
N ASP A 29 -15.31 -5.32 -15.71
CA ASP A 29 -14.99 -5.85 -17.04
C ASP A 29 -13.78 -6.77 -17.00
N ALA A 30 -12.78 -6.46 -16.18
CA ALA A 30 -11.63 -7.32 -15.93
C ALA A 30 -11.98 -8.57 -15.07
N GLY A 31 -13.23 -8.69 -14.61
CA GLY A 31 -13.73 -9.85 -13.86
C GLY A 31 -13.25 -9.91 -12.40
N TYR A 32 -12.71 -8.82 -11.85
CA TYR A 32 -12.21 -8.80 -10.47
C TYR A 32 -13.34 -8.83 -9.42
N ASN A 33 -14.56 -8.45 -9.79
CA ASN A 33 -15.72 -8.50 -8.88
C ASN A 33 -16.31 -9.91 -8.65
N ASN A 34 -15.89 -10.88 -9.46
CA ASN A 34 -16.38 -12.27 -9.42
C ASN A 34 -15.31 -13.27 -8.95
N GLN A 35 -14.06 -12.85 -8.74
CA GLN A 35 -12.97 -13.72 -8.33
C GLN A 35 -12.78 -13.71 -6.81
N THR A 36 -12.97 -14.85 -6.16
CA THR A 36 -12.79 -15.03 -4.71
C THR A 36 -11.35 -15.34 -4.29
N THR A 37 -10.46 -15.62 -5.24
CA THR A 37 -9.08 -16.08 -4.97
C THR A 37 -8.03 -14.99 -5.03
N LYS A 38 -8.35 -13.81 -5.59
CA LYS A 38 -7.43 -12.68 -5.71
C LYS A 38 -7.97 -11.46 -4.99
N GLU A 39 -7.30 -11.08 -3.92
CA GLU A 39 -7.61 -9.85 -3.18
C GLU A 39 -7.20 -8.62 -4.01
N VAL A 40 -8.14 -7.69 -4.20
CA VAL A 40 -7.89 -6.39 -4.84
C VAL A 40 -7.94 -5.32 -3.76
N MET A 41 -6.92 -4.46 -3.75
CA MET A 41 -6.79 -3.35 -2.82
C MET A 41 -6.87 -2.03 -3.59
N ILE A 42 -7.72 -1.12 -3.13
CA ILE A 42 -7.81 0.23 -3.66
C ILE A 42 -7.20 1.18 -2.64
N GLN A 43 -6.16 1.89 -3.05
CA GLN A 43 -5.43 2.82 -2.20
C GLN A 43 -5.84 4.26 -2.51
N SER A 44 -6.01 5.09 -1.49
CA SER A 44 -6.26 6.52 -1.64
C SER A 44 -5.63 7.32 -0.51
N THR A 45 -5.21 8.54 -0.80
CA THR A 45 -4.86 9.56 0.21
C THR A 45 -6.06 10.41 0.62
N ASP A 46 -7.17 10.32 -0.11
CA ASP A 46 -8.41 11.07 0.14
C ASP A 46 -9.44 10.14 0.80
N SER A 47 -9.85 10.47 2.03
CA SER A 47 -10.84 9.71 2.80
C SER A 47 -12.23 9.78 2.17
N ALA A 48 -12.60 10.91 1.54
CA ALA A 48 -13.90 11.07 0.91
C ALA A 48 -14.08 10.10 -0.27
N VAL A 49 -12.99 9.79 -0.97
CA VAL A 49 -12.97 8.77 -2.03
C VAL A 49 -13.26 7.38 -1.46
N LEU A 50 -12.61 7.01 -0.36
CA LEU A 50 -12.80 5.68 0.26
C LEU A 50 -14.20 5.55 0.87
N VAL A 51 -14.74 6.61 1.48
CA VAL A 51 -16.12 6.66 1.97
C VAL A 51 -17.11 6.41 0.82
N LYS A 52 -16.96 7.10 -0.32
CA LYS A 52 -17.81 6.90 -1.50
C LYS A 52 -17.71 5.47 -2.05
N LEU A 53 -16.50 4.91 -2.15
CA LEU A 53 -16.29 3.54 -2.59
C LEU A 53 -16.93 2.52 -1.63
N LYS A 54 -16.85 2.77 -0.32
CA LYS A 54 -17.48 1.91 0.69
C LYS A 54 -19.01 1.95 0.59
N GLN A 55 -19.59 3.13 0.35
CA GLN A 55 -21.03 3.30 0.13
C GLN A 55 -21.53 2.57 -1.12
N GLN A 56 -20.70 2.49 -2.16
CA GLN A 56 -20.98 1.72 -3.39
C GLN A 56 -20.89 0.19 -3.18
N LYS A 57 -20.71 -0.28 -1.93
CA LYS A 57 -20.63 -1.69 -1.53
C LYS A 57 -19.59 -2.49 -2.33
N ALA A 58 -18.45 -1.85 -2.60
CA ALA A 58 -17.32 -2.49 -3.24
C ALA A 58 -16.87 -3.73 -2.45
N LYS A 59 -16.58 -4.83 -3.15
CA LYS A 59 -15.99 -6.05 -2.56
C LYS A 59 -14.45 -5.96 -2.43
N TYR A 60 -13.90 -4.76 -2.59
CA TYR A 60 -12.47 -4.51 -2.59
C TYR A 60 -12.00 -4.10 -1.20
N LYS A 61 -10.77 -4.49 -0.85
CA LYS A 61 -10.15 -4.05 0.40
C LYS A 61 -9.73 -2.59 0.25
N LEU A 62 -10.28 -1.71 1.10
CA LEU A 62 -10.00 -0.28 1.04
C LEU A 62 -8.79 0.09 1.90
N VAL A 63 -7.84 0.83 1.32
CA VAL A 63 -6.55 1.14 1.94
C VAL A 63 -6.33 2.65 1.98
N TYR A 64 -6.17 3.20 3.19
CA TYR A 64 -5.91 4.62 3.38
C TYR A 64 -4.42 4.92 3.51
N THR A 65 -3.91 5.91 2.77
CA THR A 65 -2.50 6.31 2.86
C THR A 65 -2.36 7.44 3.85
N LEU A 66 -1.62 7.21 4.93
CA LEU A 66 -1.32 8.25 5.91
C LEU A 66 -0.34 9.27 5.32
N GLN A 67 -0.45 10.50 5.80
CA GLN A 67 0.57 11.51 5.52
C GLN A 67 1.89 11.12 6.20
N PRO A 68 3.04 11.40 5.56
CA PRO A 68 4.34 11.08 6.13
C PRO A 68 4.62 11.93 7.38
N GLY A 69 5.47 11.42 8.26
CA GLY A 69 5.93 12.15 9.46
C GLY A 69 4.99 12.09 10.66
N ILE A 70 3.87 11.38 10.57
CA ILE A 70 3.03 11.04 11.72
C ILE A 70 3.75 9.97 12.55
N GLY A 71 3.91 10.18 13.86
CA GLY A 71 4.58 9.23 14.77
C GLY A 71 3.66 8.56 15.80
N ASP A 72 2.41 9.00 15.90
CA ASP A 72 1.41 8.41 16.79
C ASP A 72 0.01 8.58 16.19
N ALA A 73 -0.96 7.87 16.75
CA ALA A 73 -2.35 8.07 16.39
C ALA A 73 -3.28 7.90 17.59
N SER A 74 -4.20 8.86 17.76
CA SER A 74 -5.20 8.79 18.82
C SER A 74 -6.28 7.74 18.50
N ALA A 75 -6.82 7.10 19.54
CA ALA A 75 -7.86 6.08 19.38
C ALA A 75 -9.11 6.59 18.64
N SER A 76 -9.49 7.87 18.84
CA SER A 76 -10.61 8.49 18.12
C SER A 76 -10.31 8.64 16.63
N SER A 77 -9.13 9.15 16.27
CA SER A 77 -8.72 9.27 14.86
C SER A 77 -8.68 7.92 14.16
N LEU A 78 -8.25 6.86 14.86
CA LEU A 78 -8.22 5.51 14.32
C LEU A 78 -9.61 4.89 14.16
N ALA A 79 -10.54 5.21 15.06
CA ALA A 79 -11.94 4.81 14.92
C ALA A 79 -12.55 5.40 13.64
N ASP A 80 -12.31 6.69 13.38
CA ASP A 80 -12.77 7.37 12.16
C ASP A 80 -12.20 6.72 10.90
N VAL A 81 -10.89 6.40 10.89
CA VAL A 81 -10.25 5.72 9.74
C VAL A 81 -10.88 4.35 9.47
N LYS A 82 -11.20 3.60 10.53
CA LYS A 82 -11.80 2.27 10.41
C LYS A 82 -13.22 2.30 9.83
N GLU A 83 -13.90 3.45 9.89
CA GLU A 83 -15.21 3.61 9.25
C GLU A 83 -15.13 3.52 7.73
N PHE A 84 -13.98 3.79 7.10
CA PHE A 84 -13.84 3.79 5.64
C PHE A 84 -12.69 2.95 5.08
N ALA A 85 -11.74 2.51 5.91
CA ALA A 85 -10.60 1.70 5.48
C ALA A 85 -10.41 0.45 6.35
N GLU A 86 -9.90 -0.62 5.73
CA GLU A 86 -9.55 -1.89 6.39
C GLU A 86 -8.05 -2.01 6.61
N ALA A 87 -7.27 -1.22 5.90
CA ALA A 87 -5.83 -1.18 5.99
C ALA A 87 -5.30 0.24 5.81
N VAL A 88 -4.08 0.45 6.26
CA VAL A 88 -3.34 1.69 6.06
C VAL A 88 -2.01 1.44 5.36
N VAL A 89 -1.63 2.39 4.52
CA VAL A 89 -0.27 2.51 4.02
C VAL A 89 0.42 3.62 4.79
N VAL A 90 1.61 3.34 5.31
CA VAL A 90 2.39 4.24 6.16
C VAL A 90 3.76 4.41 5.53
N ASP A 91 4.24 5.65 5.47
CA ASP A 91 5.60 5.89 5.03
C ASP A 91 6.61 5.27 6.02
N ARG A 92 7.65 4.64 5.50
CA ARG A 92 8.66 3.95 6.31
C ARG A 92 9.34 4.91 7.29
N SER A 93 9.46 6.20 6.95
CA SER A 93 10.01 7.23 7.84
C SER A 93 9.14 7.49 9.07
N SER A 94 7.86 7.14 9.04
CA SER A 94 6.93 7.37 10.16
C SER A 94 7.07 6.34 11.28
N PHE A 95 7.76 5.22 11.06
CA PHE A 95 7.97 4.20 12.09
C PHE A 95 9.14 4.51 13.03
N PHE A 96 10.02 5.41 12.59
CA PHE A 96 11.23 5.78 13.31
C PHE A 96 11.42 7.28 13.29
N ALA A 97 11.51 7.89 14.46
CA ALA A 97 11.99 9.27 14.56
C ALA A 97 13.47 9.29 14.18
N GLN A 98 13.86 10.28 13.36
CA GLN A 98 15.21 10.41 12.84
C GLN A 98 15.84 11.76 13.17
N SER A 99 17.14 11.77 13.41
CA SER A 99 17.97 12.98 13.52
C SER A 99 19.20 12.81 12.64
N VAL A 100 19.40 13.71 11.67
CA VAL A 100 20.53 13.66 10.73
C VAL A 100 20.70 12.25 10.11
N HIS A 101 19.60 11.64 9.66
CA HIS A 101 19.53 10.30 9.05
C HIS A 101 19.81 9.11 9.97
N PHE A 102 20.00 9.35 11.28
CA PHE A 102 20.06 8.28 12.28
C PHE A 102 18.69 8.08 12.95
N ILE A 103 18.34 6.83 13.20
CA ILE A 103 17.19 6.43 13.99
C ILE A 103 17.47 6.76 15.46
N ILE A 104 16.64 7.63 16.05
CA ILE A 104 16.76 8.01 17.46
C ILE A 104 15.74 7.31 18.35
N ASN A 105 14.58 6.97 17.80
CA ASN A 105 13.53 6.28 18.54
C ASN A 105 12.57 5.56 17.57
N GLN A 106 11.97 4.46 18.04
CA GLN A 106 10.82 3.86 17.40
C GLN A 106 9.55 4.58 17.87
N THR A 107 8.66 4.87 16.91
CA THR A 107 7.38 5.54 17.18
C THR A 107 6.31 4.54 17.68
N SER A 108 5.25 5.00 18.35
CA SER A 108 4.14 4.13 18.77
C SER A 108 3.16 3.79 17.64
N LEU A 109 3.24 4.50 16.51
CA LEU A 109 2.26 4.44 15.41
C LEU A 109 1.88 3.03 14.98
N LEU A 110 2.84 2.12 14.81
CA LEU A 110 2.55 0.75 14.39
C LEU A 110 1.64 0.02 15.39
N THR A 111 1.98 0.12 16.67
CA THR A 111 1.21 -0.49 17.75
C THR A 111 -0.19 0.12 17.83
N ASP A 112 -0.30 1.44 17.67
CA ASP A 112 -1.58 2.15 17.70
C ASP A 112 -2.50 1.65 16.56
N LEU A 113 -1.97 1.57 15.34
CA LEU A 113 -2.69 1.10 14.15
C LEU A 113 -3.13 -0.37 14.26
N GLN A 114 -2.22 -1.26 14.64
CA GLN A 114 -2.51 -2.69 14.77
C GLN A 114 -3.50 -2.96 15.92
N SER A 115 -3.41 -2.22 17.03
CA SER A 115 -4.35 -2.32 18.14
C SER A 115 -5.76 -1.85 17.76
N ALA A 116 -5.89 -0.91 16.83
CA ALA A 116 -7.16 -0.54 16.23
C ALA A 116 -7.71 -1.59 15.24
N GLY A 117 -6.93 -2.63 14.92
CA GLY A 117 -7.28 -3.71 13.99
C GLY A 117 -7.13 -3.34 12.52
N LEU A 118 -6.32 -2.34 12.20
CA LEU A 118 -5.98 -1.98 10.81
C LEU A 118 -4.78 -2.82 10.35
N THR A 119 -4.84 -3.37 9.12
CA THR A 119 -3.65 -3.97 8.50
C THR A 119 -2.66 -2.86 8.10
N VAL A 120 -1.37 -3.00 8.41
CA VAL A 120 -0.36 -1.97 8.16
C VAL A 120 0.61 -2.38 7.06
N TYR A 121 0.62 -1.62 5.97
CA TYR A 121 1.60 -1.73 4.88
C TYR A 121 2.63 -0.60 4.97
N ALA A 122 3.91 -0.92 4.96
CA ALA A 122 4.98 0.09 4.95
C ALA A 122 5.43 0.40 3.51
N GLN A 123 5.59 1.68 3.17
CA GLN A 123 6.02 2.16 1.84
C GLN A 123 7.08 3.26 1.92
N VAL A 124 7.81 3.62 0.86
CA VAL A 124 8.20 2.76 -0.25
C VAL A 124 9.65 2.35 0.00
N PHE A 125 9.91 1.04 0.01
CA PHE A 125 11.27 0.50 0.14
C PHE A 125 12.01 0.60 -1.19
N ARG A 126 13.24 1.10 -1.09
CA ARG A 126 14.09 1.53 -2.19
C ARG A 126 15.49 0.93 -1.98
N ASN A 127 16.13 0.50 -3.06
CA ASN A 127 17.48 -0.07 -3.00
C ASN A 127 18.56 1.02 -3.09
N GLU A 128 18.19 2.26 -3.40
CA GLU A 128 19.14 3.36 -3.54
C GLU A 128 19.75 3.70 -2.19
N PHE A 129 21.09 3.78 -2.13
CA PHE A 129 21.88 3.97 -0.90
C PHE A 129 21.44 5.17 -0.04
N VAL A 130 21.07 6.29 -0.68
CA VAL A 130 20.68 7.52 0.02
C VAL A 130 19.24 7.50 0.57
N SER A 131 18.47 6.46 0.26
CA SER A 131 17.07 6.40 0.67
C SER A 131 16.91 5.95 2.13
N GLN A 132 17.88 5.25 2.72
CA GLN A 132 17.74 4.57 4.00
C GLN A 132 18.35 5.36 5.17
N PRO A 133 17.81 5.23 6.39
CA PRO A 133 18.54 5.59 7.60
C PRO A 133 19.92 4.92 7.65
N TRP A 134 20.92 5.63 8.16
CA TRP A 134 22.30 5.13 8.19
C TRP A 134 22.49 3.91 9.09
N ASP A 135 21.58 3.69 10.05
CA ASP A 135 21.51 2.50 10.91
C ASP A 135 21.28 1.19 10.13
N PHE A 136 20.78 1.27 8.89
CA PHE A 136 20.65 0.11 8.00
C PHE A 136 21.88 -0.12 7.12
N PHE A 137 22.96 0.66 7.31
CA PHE A 137 24.24 0.52 6.62
C PHE A 137 24.16 0.61 5.09
N GLY A 138 23.07 1.18 4.55
CA GLY A 138 22.81 1.20 3.11
C GLY A 138 22.50 -0.18 2.52
N ASP A 139 22.12 -1.16 3.35
CA ASP A 139 21.72 -2.51 2.92
C ASP A 139 20.19 -2.66 2.99
N GLU A 140 19.57 -2.86 1.82
CA GLU A 140 18.14 -3.07 1.66
C GLU A 140 17.61 -4.33 2.36
N THR A 141 18.45 -5.35 2.49
CA THR A 141 18.10 -6.60 3.17
C THR A 141 18.01 -6.40 4.67
N VAL A 142 18.91 -5.58 5.25
CA VAL A 142 18.91 -5.25 6.69
C VAL A 142 17.67 -4.42 7.04
N GLU A 143 17.38 -3.40 6.23
CA GLU A 143 16.16 -2.60 6.39
C GLU A 143 14.90 -3.49 6.29
N ILE A 144 14.75 -4.26 5.22
CA ILE A 144 13.61 -5.18 5.05
C ILE A 144 13.49 -6.13 6.24
N ASN A 145 14.61 -6.68 6.74
CA ASN A 145 14.60 -7.57 7.89
C ASN A 145 14.08 -6.87 9.16
N ASN A 146 14.50 -5.63 9.40
CA ASN A 146 14.03 -4.85 10.55
C ASN A 146 12.51 -4.64 10.50
N TYR A 147 11.97 -4.21 9.36
CA TYR A 147 10.51 -4.02 9.23
C TYR A 147 9.73 -5.35 9.27
N ALA A 148 10.29 -6.41 8.68
CA ALA A 148 9.66 -7.72 8.59
C ALA A 148 9.70 -8.55 9.89
N GLN A 149 10.76 -8.45 10.68
CA GLN A 149 10.97 -9.31 11.85
C GLN A 149 10.92 -8.53 13.16
N SER A 150 11.48 -7.33 13.21
CA SER A 150 11.53 -6.53 14.44
C SER A 150 10.26 -5.72 14.63
N LEU A 151 9.85 -4.94 13.62
CA LEU A 151 8.57 -4.22 13.65
C LEU A 151 7.38 -5.15 13.40
N ASN A 152 7.56 -6.18 12.57
CA ASN A 152 6.51 -7.13 12.18
C ASN A 152 5.31 -6.43 11.52
N VAL A 153 5.59 -5.61 10.50
CA VAL A 153 4.54 -5.01 9.65
C VAL A 153 3.85 -6.09 8.81
N ASP A 154 2.57 -5.90 8.50
CA ASP A 154 1.76 -6.91 7.78
C ASP A 154 2.17 -7.07 6.31
N GLY A 155 2.73 -6.00 5.72
CA GLY A 155 3.25 -6.05 4.37
C GLY A 155 4.18 -4.90 4.01
N LEU A 156 4.91 -5.11 2.91
CA LEU A 156 5.90 -4.16 2.39
C LEU A 156 5.53 -3.78 0.95
N ILE A 157 5.68 -2.49 0.66
CA ILE A 157 5.54 -1.89 -0.67
C ILE A 157 6.92 -1.45 -1.14
N THR A 158 7.36 -1.93 -2.30
CA THR A 158 8.70 -1.65 -2.82
C THR A 158 8.70 -1.46 -4.34
N ASP A 159 9.60 -0.60 -4.81
CA ASP A 159 9.93 -0.47 -6.23
C ASP A 159 10.87 -1.59 -6.71
N PHE A 160 11.47 -2.36 -5.78
CA PHE A 160 12.47 -3.39 -6.04
C PHE A 160 12.00 -4.79 -5.61
N PRO A 161 11.01 -5.38 -6.29
CA PRO A 161 10.41 -6.64 -5.86
C PRO A 161 11.35 -7.84 -5.88
N LYS A 162 12.41 -7.80 -6.72
CA LYS A 162 13.44 -8.84 -6.75
C LYS A 162 14.20 -8.92 -5.42
N THR A 163 14.40 -7.78 -4.75
CA THR A 163 15.04 -7.71 -3.43
C THR A 163 14.22 -8.47 -2.40
N VAL A 164 12.94 -8.13 -2.27
CA VAL A 164 12.07 -8.74 -1.28
C VAL A 164 11.88 -10.23 -1.57
N ARG A 165 11.79 -10.62 -2.86
CA ARG A 165 11.76 -12.03 -3.26
C ARG A 165 13.02 -12.78 -2.84
N ARG A 166 14.21 -12.18 -3.03
CA ARG A 166 15.49 -12.74 -2.58
C ARG A 166 15.51 -12.88 -1.06
N TYR A 167 15.09 -11.86 -0.31
CA TYR A 167 14.97 -11.90 1.14
C TYR A 167 14.07 -13.06 1.61
N LYS A 168 12.85 -13.14 1.07
CA LYS A 168 11.90 -14.23 1.34
C LYS A 168 12.47 -15.62 1.04
N SER A 169 13.24 -15.78 -0.04
CA SER A 169 13.83 -17.07 -0.39
C SER A 169 14.91 -17.54 0.60
N LYS A 170 15.57 -16.61 1.30
CA LYS A 170 16.64 -16.89 2.25
C LYS A 170 16.11 -17.17 3.66
N LEU A 171 15.07 -16.45 4.09
CA LEU A 171 14.34 -16.77 5.30
C LEU A 171 13.49 -18.02 5.05
N ARG A 172 13.91 -19.19 5.55
CA ARG A 172 13.05 -20.39 5.63
C ARG A 172 11.91 -20.18 6.66
N LEU A 173 11.12 -19.12 6.54
CA LEU A 173 10.05 -18.78 7.47
C LEU A 173 8.69 -18.98 6.81
N ARG A 174 7.85 -19.76 7.49
CA ARG A 174 6.41 -19.96 7.21
C ARG A 174 5.55 -18.71 7.56
N SER A 175 6.15 -17.53 7.70
CA SER A 175 5.48 -16.35 8.28
C SER A 175 4.85 -15.41 7.24
N PHE A 176 3.72 -14.83 7.64
CA PHE A 176 2.59 -14.30 6.89
C PHE A 176 2.80 -12.96 6.16
N ILE A 177 4.04 -12.55 5.84
CA ILE A 177 4.25 -11.22 5.24
C ILE A 177 3.72 -11.20 3.81
N ARG A 178 2.60 -10.49 3.62
CA ARG A 178 2.04 -10.21 2.30
C ARG A 178 2.90 -9.14 1.65
N VAL A 179 3.69 -9.54 0.65
CA VAL A 179 4.44 -8.58 -0.16
C VAL A 179 3.48 -8.09 -1.23
N LEU A 180 2.97 -6.89 -1.04
CA LEU A 180 2.11 -6.29 -2.04
C LEU A 180 3.01 -5.69 -3.11
N LEU A 181 3.08 -6.39 -4.23
CA LEU A 181 3.68 -5.86 -5.44
C LEU A 181 2.78 -4.73 -5.95
N LEU A 182 3.19 -3.49 -5.70
CA LEU A 182 2.73 -2.34 -6.49
C LEU A 182 3.34 -2.49 -7.88
N VAL A 183 2.73 -3.34 -8.71
CA VAL A 183 2.94 -3.26 -10.14
C VAL A 183 2.28 -1.96 -10.58
N LEU A 184 3.07 -0.89 -10.66
CA LEU A 184 2.70 0.30 -11.41
C LEU A 184 2.71 -0.09 -12.91
N PHE A 185 1.67 -0.79 -13.37
CA PHE A 185 1.41 -0.95 -14.80
C PHE A 185 0.24 -0.07 -15.20
N ARG A 186 0.58 0.84 -16.12
CA ARG A 186 -0.26 1.80 -16.83
C ARG A 186 -1.67 1.25 -17.10
N LEU A 187 -2.66 1.84 -16.44
CA LEU A 187 -4.05 1.86 -16.92
C LEU A 187 -4.25 2.87 -18.09
N ILE A 188 -3.17 3.26 -18.77
CA ILE A 188 -3.23 4.10 -19.98
C ILE A 188 -3.43 3.24 -21.24
N CYS A 189 -3.10 1.93 -21.19
CA CYS A 189 -3.12 1.10 -22.40
C CYS A 189 -4.50 0.52 -22.79
N SER A 190 -5.55 0.72 -21.98
CA SER A 190 -6.90 0.22 -22.30
C SER A 190 -7.78 1.25 -23.02
N ILE A 191 -7.35 2.51 -23.11
CA ILE A 191 -8.11 3.59 -23.76
C ILE A 191 -7.70 3.75 -25.23
N ASP A 192 -6.46 3.37 -25.59
CA ASP A 192 -5.93 3.44 -26.95
C ASP A 192 -5.73 2.04 -27.55
N GLY A 193 -6.82 1.30 -27.79
CA GLY A 193 -6.97 0.25 -28.82
C GLY A 193 -5.77 -0.64 -29.22
N CYS A 194 -4.83 -0.96 -28.35
CA CYS A 194 -3.64 -1.73 -28.71
C CYS A 194 -3.91 -3.22 -28.43
N GLY A 195 -4.37 -3.93 -29.47
CA GLY A 195 -4.53 -5.37 -29.45
C GLY A 195 -3.20 -6.09 -29.21
N ALA A 196 -2.94 -6.48 -27.98
CA ALA A 196 -1.96 -7.51 -27.64
C ALA A 196 -2.51 -8.35 -26.47
N PRO A 197 -2.40 -9.69 -26.52
CA PRO A 197 -3.03 -10.57 -25.56
C PRO A 197 -2.46 -10.35 -24.15
N ALA A 198 -3.36 -10.25 -23.18
CA ALA A 198 -3.05 -10.15 -21.76
C ALA A 198 -2.33 -11.43 -21.29
N GLU A 199 -1.00 -11.38 -21.24
CA GLU A 199 -0.18 -12.36 -20.52
C GLU A 199 -0.59 -12.36 -19.03
N PRO A 200 -0.89 -13.53 -18.43
CA PRO A 200 -1.36 -13.60 -17.06
C PRO A 200 -0.23 -13.28 -16.10
N PHE A 201 -0.26 -12.08 -15.50
CA PHE A 201 0.60 -11.71 -14.39
C PHE A 201 0.39 -12.68 -13.21
N ARG A 202 1.32 -13.62 -13.07
CA ARG A 202 1.40 -14.59 -11.99
C ARG A 202 1.96 -13.86 -10.76
N ALA A 203 1.07 -13.39 -9.89
CA ALA A 203 1.45 -12.97 -8.55
C ALA A 203 2.00 -14.20 -7.80
N PHE A 204 3.30 -14.22 -7.57
CA PHE A 204 3.91 -15.21 -6.67
C PHE A 204 3.54 -14.81 -5.25
N ILE A 205 2.67 -15.61 -4.63
CA ILE A 205 2.38 -15.65 -3.19
C ILE A 205 3.68 -15.95 -2.44
#